data_AF-A0A078I0E1-F1
#
_entry.id   AF-A0A078I0E1-F1
#
_cell.length_a   1.000
_cell.length_b   1.000
_cell.length_c   1.000
_cell.angle_alpha   90.00
_cell.angle_beta   90.00
_cell.angle_gamma   90.00
#
_symmetry.space_group_name_H-M   'P 1'
#
loop_
_entity.id
_entity.type
_entity.pdbx_description
1 polymer ?
#
loop_
_entity_poly.entity_id
_entity_poly.type
_entity_poly.pdbx_seq_one_letter_code
_entity_poly.pdbx_strand_id
1 'polypeptide(L)'
;MAAVTSTLSLSSSKPQRLFDSSFHGSSISASPVSVGLKPRSASTVSVRATAGYDLNAFTFAPIKESIVSREMTRRYMTDMITYAETDVVVVGAGSAGLSCAYEISKNPNVQVAIIEQSVSPGGGAWLGGQLFSAMIVRKPAHLFLDEIGVPYDEQDNYVVIKHAALFTSTIMSKLLARPNVKLFNAVAAEDLIVKGNRVGGVVTNWALVSMNHDTQSCMDPNVMEAKIVVSSCGHDGPFGATGVKRLKSIGLIDHVPGMKALDMNTAEDAIVRLTREVVPGMIVTGMEVAEIDGAPRMGPTFGAMMISGQKAGHLALKALGQPNALDGTYVGDLSPELVLAVADSAETVDA
;
A
#
# COMPACT_ATOMS: atom_id res chain seq x y z
N MET A 1 63.77 61.21 -9.54
CA MET A 1 63.45 60.47 -10.79
C MET A 1 62.74 59.19 -10.40
N ALA A 2 61.76 58.78 -11.20
CA ALA A 2 60.75 57.76 -10.89
C ALA A 2 61.31 56.38 -10.50
N ALA A 3 60.59 55.68 -9.61
CA ALA A 3 60.45 54.22 -9.65
C ALA A 3 59.27 53.74 -8.76
N VAL A 4 58.62 52.71 -9.29
CA VAL A 4 57.42 51.98 -8.84
C VAL A 4 57.72 51.14 -7.61
N THR A 5 56.75 50.91 -6.70
CA THR A 5 56.41 49.54 -6.18
C THR A 5 55.24 49.55 -5.19
N SER A 6 54.50 48.44 -5.26
CA SER A 6 53.29 48.03 -4.56
C SER A 6 53.47 47.72 -3.07
N THR A 7 52.43 47.94 -2.26
CA THR A 7 52.17 47.15 -1.04
C THR A 7 50.67 46.95 -0.81
N LEU A 8 50.32 45.70 -0.54
CA LEU A 8 49.01 45.20 -0.11
C LEU A 8 48.64 45.74 1.29
N SER A 9 47.35 45.94 1.53
CA SER A 9 46.79 46.04 2.89
C SER A 9 45.50 45.21 3.02
N LEU A 10 45.42 44.48 4.13
CA LEU A 10 44.30 43.61 4.54
C LEU A 10 43.14 44.41 5.14
N SER A 11 41.91 43.92 4.96
CA SER A 11 40.73 44.22 5.80
C SER A 11 39.61 43.21 5.44
N SER A 12 39.31 42.19 6.26
CA SER A 12 38.41 42.20 7.43
C SER A 12 36.93 41.81 7.13
N SER A 13 36.65 40.51 7.30
CA SER A 13 35.46 39.87 7.92
C SER A 13 34.01 39.96 7.37
N LYS A 14 33.51 38.78 6.94
CA LYS A 14 32.20 38.08 7.18
C LYS A 14 30.90 38.56 6.46
N PRO A 15 29.88 37.68 6.27
CA PRO A 15 29.87 36.28 5.81
C PRO A 15 28.95 36.08 4.57
N GLN A 16 29.38 35.31 3.57
CA GLN A 16 28.53 34.98 2.42
C GLN A 16 27.63 33.77 2.71
N ARG A 17 26.36 33.90 2.30
CA ARG A 17 25.33 32.86 2.34
C ARG A 17 25.77 31.66 1.49
N LEU A 18 25.84 30.50 2.12
CA LEU A 18 26.08 29.20 1.49
C LEU A 18 24.80 28.69 0.81
N PHE A 19 24.43 29.24 -0.34
CA PHE A 19 23.54 28.59 -1.32
C PHE A 19 23.74 29.22 -2.70
N ASP A 20 24.91 28.99 -3.28
CA ASP A 20 25.11 29.11 -4.73
C ASP A 20 25.78 27.82 -5.21
N SER A 21 24.97 26.78 -5.43
CA SER A 21 25.41 25.57 -6.13
C SER A 21 25.31 25.84 -7.63
N SER A 22 26.46 26.01 -8.27
CA SER A 22 26.63 26.12 -9.71
C SER A 22 26.42 24.76 -10.40
N PHE A 23 25.16 24.39 -10.61
CA PHE A 23 24.81 23.39 -11.62
C PHE A 23 24.58 24.10 -12.96
N HIS A 24 25.58 24.06 -13.85
CA HIS A 24 25.40 24.44 -15.24
C HIS A 24 24.56 23.39 -15.98
N GLY A 25 23.24 23.54 -15.90
CA GLY A 25 22.29 23.01 -16.88
C GLY A 25 21.76 24.16 -17.73
N SER A 26 21.98 24.11 -19.03
CA SER A 26 21.42 25.10 -19.96
C SER A 26 19.89 25.12 -19.86
N SER A 27 19.29 26.29 -19.68
CA SER A 27 17.84 26.45 -19.62
C SER A 27 17.21 26.07 -20.95
N ILE A 28 16.28 25.12 -20.95
CA ILE A 28 15.43 24.85 -22.13
C ILE A 28 14.23 25.78 -22.03
N SER A 29 14.07 26.65 -23.03
CA SER A 29 12.91 27.53 -23.18
C SER A 29 11.63 26.70 -23.33
N ALA A 30 10.72 26.82 -22.37
CA ALA A 30 9.39 26.22 -22.44
C ALA A 30 8.47 27.10 -23.30
N SER A 31 7.94 26.57 -24.40
CA SER A 31 6.85 27.23 -25.14
C SER A 31 5.52 27.06 -24.38
N PRO A 32 4.63 28.06 -24.38
CA PRO A 32 3.37 27.96 -23.66
C PRO A 32 2.42 27.02 -24.44
N VAL A 33 1.96 25.96 -23.78
CA VAL A 33 0.87 25.12 -24.29
C VAL A 33 -0.44 25.79 -23.91
N SER A 34 -1.19 26.32 -24.88
CA SER A 34 -2.53 26.86 -24.63
C SER A 34 -3.51 25.70 -24.38
N VAL A 35 -4.02 25.56 -23.16
CA VAL A 35 -5.11 24.64 -22.84
C VAL A 35 -6.43 25.36 -23.13
N GLY A 36 -6.94 25.20 -24.36
CA GLY A 36 -8.26 25.71 -24.73
C GLY A 36 -9.37 24.82 -24.19
N LEU A 37 -10.01 25.24 -23.10
CA LEU A 37 -11.26 24.64 -22.62
C LEU A 37 -12.44 25.12 -23.49
N LYS A 38 -13.07 24.21 -24.23
CA LYS A 38 -14.36 24.47 -24.90
C LYS A 38 -15.53 23.95 -24.05
N PRO A 39 -16.70 24.62 -24.04
CA PRO A 39 -17.82 24.25 -23.19
C PRO A 39 -18.54 23.00 -23.74
N ARG A 40 -18.94 22.11 -22.80
CA ARG A 40 -19.72 20.90 -23.06
C ARG A 40 -21.14 21.26 -23.49
N SER A 41 -21.52 20.89 -24.72
CA SER A 41 -22.92 20.65 -25.07
C SER A 41 -23.25 19.16 -24.94
N ALA A 42 -24.47 18.87 -24.51
CA ALA A 42 -24.95 17.52 -24.23
C ALA A 42 -24.85 16.61 -25.46
N SER A 43 -24.18 15.46 -25.31
CA SER A 43 -23.92 14.51 -26.39
C SER A 43 -24.64 13.18 -26.15
N THR A 44 -25.59 12.89 -27.06
CA THR A 44 -26.05 11.57 -27.47
C THR A 44 -24.85 10.62 -27.65
N VAL A 45 -25.00 9.35 -27.26
CA VAL A 45 -23.97 8.31 -27.40
C VAL A 45 -23.71 8.03 -28.87
N SER A 46 -22.78 8.78 -29.46
CA SER A 46 -22.18 8.46 -30.74
C SER A 46 -21.01 7.53 -30.47
N VAL A 47 -21.09 6.30 -30.98
CA VAL A 47 -19.96 5.38 -31.06
C VAL A 47 -18.91 6.06 -31.93
N ARG A 48 -17.97 6.75 -31.28
CA ARG A 48 -16.86 7.39 -31.96
C ARG A 48 -16.02 6.26 -32.55
N ALA A 49 -16.06 6.10 -33.87
CA ALA A 49 -15.16 5.21 -34.58
C ALA A 49 -13.74 5.52 -34.10
N THR A 50 -13.13 4.60 -33.36
CA THR A 50 -11.72 4.68 -33.02
C THR A 50 -10.98 4.79 -34.35
N ALA A 51 -10.15 5.82 -34.52
CA ALA A 51 -9.22 5.85 -35.63
C ALA A 51 -8.32 4.61 -35.50
N GLY A 52 -8.67 3.54 -36.22
CA GLY A 52 -7.94 2.29 -36.20
C GLY A 52 -6.59 2.51 -36.86
N TYR A 53 -5.54 2.03 -36.23
CA TYR A 53 -4.27 1.86 -36.92
C TYR A 53 -4.33 0.59 -37.78
N ASP A 54 -3.68 0.60 -38.93
CA ASP A 54 -3.56 -0.59 -39.77
C ASP A 54 -2.46 -1.49 -39.20
N LEU A 55 -2.81 -2.71 -38.78
CA LEU A 55 -1.85 -3.69 -38.28
C LEU A 55 -0.85 -4.15 -39.36
N ASN A 56 -1.21 -4.05 -40.64
CA ASN A 56 -0.33 -4.36 -41.76
C ASN A 56 0.58 -3.18 -42.15
N ALA A 57 0.29 -1.97 -41.68
CA ALA A 57 1.03 -0.74 -41.98
C ALA A 57 1.32 0.09 -40.71
N PHE A 58 1.54 -0.59 -39.58
CA PHE A 58 1.72 0.05 -38.29
C PHE A 58 3.13 0.63 -38.16
N THR A 59 3.26 1.85 -37.64
CA THR A 59 4.56 2.43 -37.28
C THR A 59 4.40 3.32 -36.04
N PHE A 60 5.23 3.08 -35.03
CA PHE A 60 5.30 3.95 -33.85
C PHE A 60 5.93 5.30 -34.21
N ALA A 61 5.55 6.34 -33.45
CA ALA A 61 6.29 7.60 -33.48
C ALA A 61 7.75 7.39 -33.02
N PRO A 62 8.73 8.13 -33.56
CA PRO A 62 10.13 8.01 -33.16
C PRO A 62 10.33 8.44 -31.70
N ILE A 63 11.25 7.77 -31.01
CA ILE A 63 11.63 8.07 -29.61
C ILE A 63 13.14 7.85 -29.40
N LYS A 64 13.69 8.37 -28.30
CA LYS A 64 15.06 8.11 -27.85
C LYS A 64 15.05 7.38 -26.51
N GLU A 65 15.99 6.46 -26.32
CA GLU A 65 16.14 5.65 -25.11
C GLU A 65 16.32 6.52 -23.86
N SER A 66 17.10 7.60 -23.98
CA SER A 66 17.32 8.56 -22.88
C SER A 66 16.07 9.30 -22.44
N ILE A 67 15.07 9.48 -23.33
CA ILE A 67 13.78 10.07 -22.95
C ILE A 67 13.03 9.09 -22.04
N VAL A 68 13.01 7.81 -22.39
CA VAL A 68 12.35 6.75 -21.61
C VAL A 68 12.99 6.62 -20.22
N SER A 69 14.33 6.57 -20.15
CA SER A 69 15.06 6.54 -18.87
C SER A 69 14.72 7.75 -17.99
N ARG A 70 14.75 8.97 -18.55
CA ARG A 70 14.43 10.19 -17.80
C ARG A 70 12.98 10.22 -17.32
N GLU A 71 12.02 9.77 -18.12
CA GLU A 71 10.61 9.73 -17.73
C GLU A 71 10.38 8.81 -16.53
N MET A 72 10.94 7.59 -16.55
CA MET A 72 10.81 6.65 -15.43
C MET A 72 11.50 7.19 -14.17
N THR A 73 12.76 7.61 -14.28
CA THR A 73 13.53 8.12 -13.14
C THR A 73 12.88 9.35 -12.52
N ARG A 74 12.42 10.31 -13.34
CA ARG A 74 11.80 11.54 -12.83
C ARG A 74 10.53 11.23 -12.03
N ARG A 75 9.68 10.34 -12.54
CA ARG A 75 8.42 9.96 -11.87
C ARG A 75 8.70 9.21 -10.57
N TYR A 76 9.54 8.17 -10.63
CA TYR A 76 9.87 7.37 -9.45
C TYR A 76 10.55 8.21 -8.36
N MET A 77 11.45 9.12 -8.72
CA MET A 77 12.08 10.04 -7.77
C MET A 77 11.06 11.03 -7.17
N THR A 78 10.11 11.52 -7.96
CA THR A 78 9.03 12.39 -7.45
C THR A 78 8.16 11.63 -6.46
N ASP A 79 7.84 10.36 -6.74
CA ASP A 79 7.11 9.49 -5.82
C ASP A 79 7.90 9.26 -4.53
N MET A 80 9.20 8.95 -4.62
CA MET A 80 10.06 8.77 -3.45
C MET A 80 10.15 10.03 -2.58
N ILE A 81 10.24 11.23 -3.19
CA ILE A 81 10.25 12.49 -2.45
C ILE A 81 8.89 12.71 -1.78
N THR A 82 7.79 12.50 -2.51
CA THR A 82 6.43 12.74 -2.02
C THR A 82 6.08 11.83 -0.86
N TYR A 83 6.45 10.54 -0.95
CA TYR A 83 6.07 9.53 0.03
C TYR A 83 7.16 9.28 1.10
N ALA A 84 8.27 10.02 1.11
CA ALA A 84 9.26 9.95 2.19
C ALA A 84 8.63 10.28 3.57
N GLU A 85 7.59 11.10 3.59
CA GLU A 85 6.66 11.31 4.70
C GLU A 85 5.23 11.12 4.16
N THR A 86 4.48 10.15 4.68
CA THR A 86 3.13 9.80 4.19
C THR A 86 2.13 9.63 5.34
N ASP A 87 0.83 9.64 5.03
CA ASP A 87 -0.19 9.36 6.05
C ASP A 87 -0.18 7.88 6.44
N VAL A 88 -0.31 6.98 5.46
CA VAL A 88 -0.35 5.53 5.67
C VAL A 88 0.72 4.82 4.85
N VAL A 89 1.39 3.87 5.48
CA VAL A 89 2.16 2.82 4.80
C VAL A 89 1.47 1.46 5.01
N VAL A 90 1.13 0.77 3.92
CA VAL A 90 0.65 -0.62 3.94
C VAL A 90 1.80 -1.54 3.52
N VAL A 91 2.23 -2.44 4.39
CA VAL A 91 3.30 -3.41 4.12
C VAL A 91 2.69 -4.75 3.70
N GLY A 92 2.98 -5.17 2.48
CA GLY A 92 2.40 -6.33 1.82
C GLY A 92 1.16 -5.96 0.98
N ALA A 93 1.18 -6.31 -0.30
CA ALA A 93 0.09 -6.12 -1.24
C ALA A 93 -0.67 -7.44 -1.49
N GLY A 94 -0.87 -8.24 -0.44
CA GLY A 94 -1.77 -9.41 -0.46
C GLY A 94 -3.25 -9.02 -0.44
N SER A 95 -4.16 -10.00 -0.40
CA SER A 95 -5.61 -9.74 -0.35
C SER A 95 -6.03 -8.79 0.79
N ALA A 96 -5.49 -8.96 1.99
CA ALA A 96 -5.78 -8.08 3.13
C ALA A 96 -5.20 -6.67 2.95
N GLY A 97 -3.93 -6.55 2.54
CA GLY A 97 -3.28 -5.27 2.30
C GLY A 97 -3.94 -4.47 1.16
N LEU A 98 -4.29 -5.12 0.05
CA LEU A 98 -5.03 -4.50 -1.05
C LEU A 98 -6.43 -4.06 -0.61
N SER A 99 -7.13 -4.86 0.19
CA SER A 99 -8.47 -4.49 0.72
C SER A 99 -8.37 -3.32 1.69
N CYS A 100 -7.36 -3.30 2.56
CA CYS A 100 -7.07 -2.17 3.45
C CYS A 100 -6.76 -0.89 2.67
N ALA A 101 -5.83 -0.95 1.72
CA ALA A 101 -5.48 0.20 0.90
C ALA A 101 -6.68 0.69 0.07
N TYR A 102 -7.51 -0.22 -0.45
CA TYR A 102 -8.75 0.10 -1.13
C TYR A 102 -9.79 0.74 -0.20
N GLU A 103 -9.86 0.36 1.06
CA GLU A 103 -10.76 1.04 2.00
C GLU A 103 -10.28 2.45 2.33
N ILE A 104 -9.00 2.61 2.71
CA ILE A 104 -8.42 3.89 3.12
C ILE A 104 -8.49 4.92 2.00
N SER A 105 -8.07 4.53 0.78
CA SER A 105 -7.94 5.47 -0.33
C SER A 105 -9.29 5.92 -0.93
N LYS A 106 -10.43 5.42 -0.42
CA LYS A 106 -11.75 6.01 -0.71
C LYS A 106 -11.81 7.46 -0.21
N ASN A 107 -11.08 7.77 0.87
CA ASN A 107 -10.82 9.15 1.26
C ASN A 107 -9.67 9.70 0.40
N PRO A 108 -9.92 10.61 -0.55
CA PRO A 108 -8.89 11.10 -1.47
C PRO A 108 -7.84 11.99 -0.78
N ASN A 109 -8.08 12.42 0.46
CA ASN A 109 -7.18 13.29 1.23
C ASN A 109 -6.13 12.51 2.02
N VAL A 110 -6.17 11.17 2.01
CA VAL A 110 -5.21 10.33 2.72
C VAL A 110 -4.23 9.73 1.72
N GLN A 111 -2.94 10.00 1.91
CA GLN A 111 -1.88 9.41 1.10
C GLN A 111 -1.58 7.97 1.55
N VAL A 112 -1.56 7.04 0.60
CA VAL A 112 -1.33 5.61 0.87
C VAL A 112 -0.14 5.12 0.06
N ALA A 113 0.97 4.84 0.74
CA ALA A 113 2.08 4.09 0.18
C ALA A 113 1.87 2.59 0.44
N ILE A 114 2.10 1.76 -0.58
CA ILE A 114 2.06 0.30 -0.47
C ILE A 114 3.47 -0.21 -0.74
N ILE A 115 4.07 -0.89 0.23
CA ILE A 115 5.39 -1.52 0.11
C ILE A 115 5.18 -3.01 -0.12
N GLU A 116 5.65 -3.51 -1.27
CA GLU A 116 5.53 -4.92 -1.65
C GLU A 116 6.89 -5.45 -2.09
N GLN A 117 7.36 -6.50 -1.41
CA GLN A 117 8.69 -7.06 -1.64
C GLN A 117 8.77 -7.86 -2.96
N SER A 118 7.68 -8.49 -3.38
CA SER A 118 7.59 -9.14 -4.68
C SER A 118 7.54 -8.12 -5.82
N VAL A 119 8.02 -8.51 -7.00
CA VAL A 119 7.76 -7.75 -8.23
C VAL A 119 6.26 -7.75 -8.54
N SER A 120 5.58 -8.88 -8.34
CA SER A 120 4.14 -9.01 -8.54
C SER A 120 3.39 -8.83 -7.21
N PRO A 121 2.55 -7.79 -7.07
CA PRO A 121 1.60 -7.70 -5.95
C PRO A 121 0.53 -8.80 -6.04
N GLY A 122 -0.32 -8.90 -5.03
CA GLY A 122 -1.42 -9.87 -4.92
C GLY A 122 -1.17 -10.98 -3.89
N GLY A 123 0.08 -11.17 -3.47
CA GLY A 123 0.46 -12.20 -2.49
C GLY A 123 -0.06 -13.58 -2.89
N GLY A 124 -0.67 -14.29 -1.94
CA GLY A 124 -1.26 -15.62 -2.17
C GLY A 124 -2.60 -15.63 -2.92
N ALA A 125 -3.18 -14.46 -3.26
CA ALA A 125 -4.53 -14.37 -3.83
C ALA A 125 -4.56 -14.54 -5.37
N TRP A 126 -3.53 -15.14 -5.96
CA TRP A 126 -3.53 -15.52 -7.38
C TRP A 126 -4.18 -16.88 -7.64
N LEU A 127 -4.28 -17.73 -6.61
CA LEU A 127 -4.78 -19.10 -6.68
C LEU A 127 -5.72 -19.39 -5.51
N GLY A 128 -6.51 -20.45 -5.65
CA GLY A 128 -7.16 -21.13 -4.54
C GLY A 128 -6.21 -22.15 -3.89
N GLY A 129 -6.78 -23.20 -3.28
CA GLY A 129 -5.99 -24.27 -2.67
C GLY A 129 -5.32 -25.17 -3.70
N GLN A 130 -4.11 -25.67 -3.38
CA GLN A 130 -3.43 -26.72 -4.15
C GLN A 130 -3.27 -26.39 -5.65
N LEU A 131 -2.99 -25.13 -5.97
CA LEU A 131 -2.86 -24.61 -7.35
C LEU A 131 -4.17 -24.60 -8.17
N PHE A 132 -5.31 -24.88 -7.56
CA PHE A 132 -6.61 -24.66 -8.21
C PHE A 132 -6.95 -23.17 -8.29
N SER A 133 -7.96 -22.83 -9.09
CA SER A 133 -8.25 -21.44 -9.46
C SER A 133 -9.30 -20.76 -8.59
N ALA A 134 -10.36 -21.48 -8.22
CA ALA A 134 -11.55 -20.90 -7.61
C ALA A 134 -11.24 -20.27 -6.24
N MET A 135 -11.83 -19.11 -5.97
CA MET A 135 -11.69 -18.39 -4.71
C MET A 135 -13.02 -18.40 -3.96
N ILE A 136 -13.04 -19.08 -2.82
CA ILE A 136 -14.23 -19.24 -1.97
C ILE A 136 -14.25 -18.08 -0.96
N VAL A 137 -15.40 -17.42 -0.86
CA VAL A 137 -15.64 -16.28 0.04
C VAL A 137 -16.91 -16.53 0.83
N ARG A 138 -16.81 -16.72 2.15
CA ARG A 138 -17.98 -16.88 3.03
C ARG A 138 -18.78 -15.58 3.15
N LYS A 139 -20.10 -15.68 3.25
CA LYS A 139 -20.97 -14.53 3.52
C LYS A 139 -20.74 -14.00 4.95
N PRO A 140 -20.85 -12.68 5.21
CA PRO A 140 -21.35 -11.64 4.30
C PRO A 140 -20.28 -10.98 3.41
N ALA A 141 -19.05 -11.52 3.29
CA ALA A 141 -17.96 -10.83 2.56
C ALA A 141 -18.21 -10.65 1.04
N HIS A 142 -19.21 -11.33 0.46
CA HIS A 142 -19.69 -11.05 -0.90
C HIS A 142 -20.13 -9.60 -1.15
N LEU A 143 -20.60 -8.87 -0.13
CA LEU A 143 -20.98 -7.46 -0.27
C LEU A 143 -19.79 -6.58 -0.70
N PHE A 144 -18.58 -6.93 -0.26
CA PHE A 144 -17.36 -6.26 -0.71
C PHE A 144 -17.02 -6.60 -2.17
N LEU A 145 -17.38 -7.80 -2.64
CA LEU A 145 -17.24 -8.17 -4.05
C LEU A 145 -18.20 -7.36 -4.91
N ASP A 146 -19.43 -7.12 -4.45
CA ASP A 146 -20.40 -6.25 -5.13
C ASP A 146 -19.85 -4.83 -5.27
N GLU A 147 -19.29 -4.29 -4.18
CA GLU A 147 -18.67 -2.95 -4.17
C GLU A 147 -17.51 -2.83 -5.19
N ILE A 148 -16.64 -3.84 -5.25
CA ILE A 148 -15.52 -3.89 -6.18
C ILE A 148 -15.98 -4.29 -7.59
N GLY A 149 -17.17 -4.85 -7.76
CA GLY A 149 -17.69 -5.33 -9.04
C GLY A 149 -17.01 -6.61 -9.52
N VAL A 150 -16.71 -7.53 -8.60
CA VAL A 150 -16.18 -8.86 -8.92
C VAL A 150 -17.34 -9.85 -9.00
N PRO A 151 -17.63 -10.44 -10.17
CA PRO A 151 -18.70 -11.42 -10.28
C PRO A 151 -18.35 -12.74 -9.58
N TYR A 152 -19.37 -13.38 -9.03
CA TYR A 152 -19.26 -14.66 -8.33
C TYR A 152 -20.49 -15.53 -8.59
N ASP A 153 -20.33 -16.84 -8.40
CA ASP A 153 -21.43 -17.79 -8.33
C ASP A 153 -21.90 -17.89 -6.88
N GLU A 154 -23.18 -17.61 -6.65
CA GLU A 154 -23.76 -17.63 -5.31
C GLU A 154 -24.07 -19.06 -4.84
N GLN A 155 -23.80 -19.34 -3.57
CA GLN A 155 -24.21 -20.54 -2.84
C GLN A 155 -24.88 -20.10 -1.53
N ASP A 156 -25.38 -21.05 -0.73
CA ASP A 156 -26.15 -20.74 0.49
C ASP A 156 -25.39 -19.79 1.42
N ASN A 157 -24.25 -20.24 1.97
CA ASN A 157 -23.48 -19.53 3.00
C ASN A 157 -22.14 -18.94 2.49
N TYR A 158 -21.87 -19.05 1.19
CA TYR A 158 -20.64 -18.58 0.56
C TYR A 158 -20.86 -18.26 -0.90
N VAL A 159 -19.87 -17.64 -1.53
CA VAL A 159 -19.83 -17.37 -2.96
C VAL A 159 -18.51 -17.85 -3.54
N VAL A 160 -18.48 -18.11 -4.84
CA VAL A 160 -17.30 -18.62 -5.54
C VAL A 160 -16.93 -17.69 -6.67
N ILE A 161 -15.76 -17.10 -6.59
CA ILE A 161 -15.18 -16.33 -7.68
C ILE A 161 -14.48 -17.33 -8.60
N LYS A 162 -14.81 -17.30 -9.90
CA LYS A 162 -14.31 -18.26 -10.90
C LYS A 162 -12.79 -18.45 -10.90
N HIS A 163 -12.06 -17.38 -10.56
CA HIS A 163 -10.61 -17.42 -10.40
C HIS A 163 -10.17 -16.36 -9.38
N ALA A 164 -9.31 -16.74 -8.43
CA ALA A 164 -8.69 -15.83 -7.46
C ALA A 164 -8.06 -14.58 -8.12
N ALA A 165 -7.37 -14.77 -9.24
CA ALA A 165 -6.82 -13.70 -10.07
C ALA A 165 -7.86 -12.65 -10.51
N LEU A 166 -9.14 -13.00 -10.67
CA LEU A 166 -10.19 -12.05 -11.05
C LEU A 166 -10.43 -11.04 -9.92
N PHE A 167 -10.53 -11.50 -8.68
CA PHE A 167 -10.61 -10.61 -7.52
C PHE A 167 -9.37 -9.72 -7.45
N THR A 168 -8.19 -10.34 -7.44
CA THR A 168 -6.91 -9.68 -7.19
C THR A 168 -6.59 -8.63 -8.25
N SER A 169 -6.79 -8.94 -9.54
CA SER A 169 -6.56 -7.97 -10.62
C SER A 169 -7.60 -6.84 -10.61
N THR A 170 -8.87 -7.12 -10.29
CA THR A 170 -9.93 -6.10 -10.26
C THR A 170 -9.72 -5.09 -9.15
N ILE A 171 -9.49 -5.55 -7.91
CA ILE A 171 -9.24 -4.64 -6.77
C ILE A 171 -7.97 -3.83 -7.00
N MET A 172 -6.91 -4.46 -7.50
CA MET A 172 -5.65 -3.79 -7.80
C MET A 172 -5.82 -2.72 -8.89
N SER A 173 -6.55 -3.02 -9.97
CA SER A 173 -6.83 -2.04 -11.03
C SER A 173 -7.59 -0.82 -10.48
N LYS A 174 -8.65 -1.03 -9.69
CA LYS A 174 -9.41 0.05 -9.08
C LYS A 174 -8.58 0.87 -8.10
N LEU A 175 -7.74 0.21 -7.30
CA LEU A 175 -6.88 0.83 -6.31
C LEU A 175 -5.77 1.68 -6.96
N LEU A 176 -5.03 1.13 -7.92
CA LEU A 176 -3.91 1.80 -8.57
C LEU A 176 -4.34 2.93 -9.51
N ALA A 177 -5.63 3.00 -9.87
CA ALA A 177 -6.19 4.13 -10.59
C ALA A 177 -6.39 5.37 -9.69
N ARG A 178 -6.27 5.24 -8.36
CA ARG A 178 -6.49 6.35 -7.42
C ARG A 178 -5.25 7.25 -7.33
N PRO A 179 -5.43 8.59 -7.36
CA PRO A 179 -4.31 9.54 -7.42
C PRO A 179 -3.54 9.66 -6.10
N ASN A 180 -4.11 9.22 -4.98
CA ASN A 180 -3.53 9.25 -3.65
C ASN A 180 -2.82 7.95 -3.25
N VAL A 181 -2.71 6.98 -4.16
CA VAL A 181 -2.11 5.68 -3.90
C VAL A 181 -0.83 5.52 -4.70
N LYS A 182 0.22 5.04 -4.04
CA LYS A 182 1.46 4.65 -4.69
C LYS A 182 1.86 3.23 -4.30
N LEU A 183 2.07 2.39 -5.31
CA LEU A 183 2.69 1.07 -5.13
C LEU A 183 4.19 1.15 -5.38
N PHE A 184 4.96 0.74 -4.37
CA PHE A 184 6.38 0.46 -4.42
C PHE A 184 6.58 -1.07 -4.32
N ASN A 185 6.39 -1.75 -5.45
CA ASN A 185 6.71 -3.16 -5.58
C ASN A 185 8.22 -3.38 -5.80
N ALA A 186 8.70 -4.61 -5.58
CA ALA A 186 10.12 -4.94 -5.48
C ALA A 186 10.88 -4.21 -4.35
N VAL A 187 10.15 -3.72 -3.34
CA VAL A 187 10.70 -3.02 -2.17
C VAL A 187 10.27 -3.75 -0.91
N ALA A 188 11.21 -4.19 -0.09
CA ALA A 188 10.94 -4.82 1.19
C ALA A 188 10.99 -3.80 2.33
N ALA A 189 10.12 -3.98 3.32
CA ALA A 189 10.30 -3.36 4.63
C ALA A 189 11.17 -4.30 5.49
N GLU A 190 12.37 -3.87 5.83
CA GLU A 190 13.36 -4.67 6.58
C GLU A 190 13.27 -4.41 8.09
N ASP A 191 12.83 -3.21 8.48
CA ASP A 191 12.71 -2.77 9.86
C ASP A 191 11.61 -1.69 10.01
N LEU A 192 11.37 -1.24 11.23
CA LEU A 192 10.41 -0.22 11.61
C LEU A 192 11.15 1.02 12.13
N ILE A 193 10.61 2.20 11.84
CA ILE A 193 11.01 3.43 12.53
C ILE A 193 10.26 3.49 13.85
N VAL A 194 10.96 3.49 14.99
CA VAL A 194 10.34 3.54 16.32
C VAL A 194 10.87 4.73 17.11
N LYS A 195 9.97 5.61 17.57
CA LYS A 195 10.27 6.77 18.40
C LYS A 195 9.36 6.76 19.64
N GLY A 196 9.94 6.68 20.84
CA GLY A 196 9.17 6.70 22.10
C GLY A 196 8.09 5.61 22.20
N ASN A 197 8.43 4.36 21.87
CA ASN A 197 7.52 3.20 21.82
C ASN A 197 6.34 3.33 20.83
N ARG A 198 6.39 4.29 19.90
CA ARG A 198 5.45 4.41 18.79
C ARG A 198 6.15 4.08 17.47
N VAL A 199 5.51 3.26 16.65
CA VAL A 199 5.92 3.04 15.25
C VAL A 199 5.57 4.28 14.43
N GLY A 200 6.55 4.82 13.72
CA GLY A 200 6.45 6.06 12.96
C GLY A 200 6.87 5.94 11.50
N GLY A 201 6.93 4.71 10.97
CA GLY A 201 7.33 4.45 9.59
C GLY A 201 8.04 3.10 9.42
N VAL A 202 8.63 2.92 8.24
CA VAL A 202 9.32 1.69 7.83
C VAL A 202 10.71 1.99 7.29
N VAL A 203 11.61 1.03 7.47
CA VAL A 203 12.93 0.99 6.88
C VAL A 203 12.85 0.10 5.64
N THR A 204 13.23 0.62 4.49
CA THR A 204 12.95 0.00 3.19
C THR A 204 14.22 -0.25 2.40
N ASN A 205 14.27 -1.34 1.64
CA ASN A 205 15.30 -1.55 0.64
C ASN A 205 14.69 -2.23 -0.60
N TRP A 206 15.46 -2.30 -1.69
CA TRP A 206 15.10 -3.22 -2.77
C TRP A 206 15.06 -4.64 -2.22
N ALA A 207 14.02 -5.40 -2.53
CA ALA A 207 13.86 -6.74 -1.94
C ALA A 207 15.04 -7.68 -2.24
N LEU A 208 15.67 -7.52 -3.42
CA LEU A 208 16.89 -8.25 -3.77
C LEU A 208 18.07 -7.86 -2.89
N VAL A 209 18.20 -6.59 -2.48
CA VAL A 209 19.23 -6.19 -1.52
C VAL A 209 18.98 -6.85 -0.18
N SER A 210 17.71 -6.86 0.28
CA SER A 210 17.30 -7.49 1.53
C SER A 210 17.59 -8.98 1.63
N MET A 211 17.48 -9.70 0.51
CA MET A 211 17.77 -11.13 0.45
C MET A 211 19.28 -11.44 0.33
N ASN A 212 20.13 -10.42 0.20
CA ASN A 212 21.53 -10.58 -0.22
C ASN A 212 22.55 -9.83 0.65
N HIS A 213 22.17 -9.40 1.86
CA HIS A 213 23.07 -8.71 2.81
C HIS A 213 24.37 -9.49 3.10
N ASP A 214 24.32 -10.83 3.11
CA ASP A 214 25.51 -11.68 3.39
C ASP A 214 26.40 -11.94 2.17
N THR A 215 26.02 -11.44 0.98
CA THR A 215 26.68 -11.78 -0.29
C THR A 215 27.39 -10.62 -0.97
N GLN A 216 27.31 -9.42 -0.39
CA GLN A 216 27.91 -8.19 -0.90
C GLN A 216 28.49 -7.36 0.27
N SER A 217 29.13 -6.23 -0.05
CA SER A 217 29.39 -5.20 0.98
C SER A 217 28.06 -4.67 1.52
N CYS A 218 28.09 -4.08 2.72
CA CYS A 218 26.89 -3.53 3.35
C CYS A 218 26.21 -2.50 2.45
N MET A 219 24.89 -2.63 2.31
CA MET A 219 24.03 -1.77 1.48
C MET A 219 22.92 -1.21 2.37
N ASP A 220 23.18 -0.04 2.94
CA ASP A 220 22.27 0.59 3.88
C ASP A 220 20.86 0.76 3.29
N PRO A 221 19.82 0.63 4.11
CA PRO A 221 18.45 0.84 3.68
C PRO A 221 18.11 2.33 3.53
N ASN A 222 16.95 2.59 2.95
CA ASN A 222 16.28 3.89 2.95
C ASN A 222 15.15 3.91 4.01
N VAL A 223 14.46 5.04 4.18
CA VAL A 223 13.43 5.23 5.20
C VAL A 223 12.17 5.91 4.64
N MET A 224 11.04 5.59 5.24
CA MET A 224 9.74 6.21 4.95
C MET A 224 8.98 6.46 6.25
N GLU A 225 8.78 7.73 6.61
CA GLU A 225 7.99 8.13 7.78
C GLU A 225 6.48 8.01 7.49
N ALA A 226 5.73 7.55 8.49
CA ALA A 226 4.29 7.35 8.38
C ALA A 226 3.57 7.72 9.67
N LYS A 227 2.37 8.32 9.56
CA LYS A 227 1.52 8.56 10.73
C LYS A 227 0.96 7.25 11.30
N ILE A 228 0.64 6.30 10.41
CA ILE A 228 0.19 4.95 10.75
C ILE A 228 0.78 3.92 9.76
N VAL A 229 1.26 2.79 10.29
CA VAL A 229 1.69 1.63 9.50
C VAL A 229 0.62 0.55 9.60
N VAL A 230 0.27 -0.07 8.48
CA VAL A 230 -0.56 -1.28 8.43
C VAL A 230 0.27 -2.44 7.92
N SER A 231 0.57 -3.40 8.79
CA SER A 231 1.30 -4.62 8.45
C SER A 231 0.34 -5.71 8.00
N SER A 232 0.56 -6.20 6.79
CA SER A 232 -0.23 -7.25 6.14
C SER A 232 0.68 -8.28 5.46
N CYS A 233 1.79 -8.61 6.12
CA CYS A 233 2.88 -9.44 5.58
C CYS A 233 2.54 -10.94 5.47
N GLY A 234 1.29 -11.32 5.73
CA GLY A 234 0.86 -12.72 5.75
C GLY A 234 1.64 -13.57 6.76
N HIS A 235 1.74 -14.87 6.49
CA HIS A 235 2.43 -15.83 7.35
C HIS A 235 3.47 -16.69 6.62
N ASP A 236 3.47 -16.66 5.28
CA ASP A 236 4.27 -17.55 4.43
C ASP A 236 5.55 -16.88 3.92
N GLY A 237 6.53 -17.71 3.57
CA GLY A 237 7.77 -17.28 2.91
C GLY A 237 8.76 -16.56 3.82
N PRO A 238 9.92 -16.15 3.25
CA PRO A 238 10.99 -15.52 4.03
C PRO A 238 10.61 -14.15 4.62
N PHE A 239 9.63 -13.45 4.03
CA PHE A 239 9.09 -12.18 4.51
C PHE A 239 7.74 -12.33 5.23
N GLY A 240 7.33 -13.56 5.52
CA GLY A 240 6.08 -13.84 6.24
C GLY A 240 6.14 -13.28 7.66
N ALA A 241 5.13 -12.50 8.03
CA ALA A 241 4.97 -11.93 9.38
C ALA A 241 6.14 -11.05 9.85
N THR A 242 6.81 -10.36 8.92
CA THR A 242 7.96 -9.48 9.22
C THR A 242 7.64 -8.46 10.31
N GLY A 243 6.46 -7.83 10.26
CA GLY A 243 6.10 -6.76 11.19
C GLY A 243 6.01 -7.25 12.63
N VAL A 244 5.22 -8.29 12.88
CA VAL A 244 5.04 -8.85 14.24
C VAL A 244 6.30 -9.52 14.77
N LYS A 245 7.07 -10.21 13.92
CA LYS A 245 8.37 -10.77 14.30
C LYS A 245 9.35 -9.66 14.70
N ARG A 246 9.35 -8.53 13.97
CA ARG A 246 10.19 -7.40 14.30
C ARG A 246 9.78 -6.77 15.63
N LEU A 247 8.49 -6.51 15.86
CA LEU A 247 7.96 -5.99 17.13
C LEU A 247 8.44 -6.82 18.34
N LYS A 248 8.43 -8.15 18.21
CA LYS A 248 8.95 -9.05 19.25
C LYS A 248 10.45 -8.89 19.45
N SER A 249 11.22 -8.85 18.37
CA SER A 249 12.68 -8.76 18.45
C SER A 249 13.19 -7.47 19.11
N ILE A 250 12.42 -6.38 19.03
CA ILE A 250 12.74 -5.08 19.63
C ILE A 250 12.05 -4.86 20.98
N GLY A 251 11.30 -5.85 21.49
CA GLY A 251 10.66 -5.79 22.81
C GLY A 251 9.44 -4.87 22.91
N LEU A 252 8.77 -4.57 21.79
CA LEU A 252 7.48 -3.86 21.83
C LEU A 252 6.29 -4.78 22.09
N ILE A 253 6.47 -6.09 21.87
CA ILE A 253 5.54 -7.15 22.27
C ILE A 253 6.34 -8.33 22.84
N ASP A 254 5.73 -9.11 23.73
CA ASP A 254 6.43 -10.20 24.42
C ASP A 254 6.45 -11.50 23.61
N HIS A 255 5.38 -11.78 22.86
CA HIS A 255 5.12 -13.08 22.27
C HIS A 255 4.61 -13.00 20.83
N VAL A 256 5.04 -13.98 20.04
CA VAL A 256 4.49 -14.32 18.71
C VAL A 256 4.34 -15.84 18.74
N PRO A 257 3.22 -16.36 19.25
CA PRO A 257 3.00 -17.79 19.45
C PRO A 257 2.99 -18.58 18.14
N GLY A 258 2.77 -17.92 17.00
CA GLY A 258 2.68 -18.53 15.67
C GLY A 258 1.28 -19.06 15.37
N MET A 259 0.93 -19.14 14.07
CA MET A 259 -0.36 -19.64 13.64
C MET A 259 -0.61 -21.08 14.12
N LYS A 260 -1.86 -21.37 14.51
CA LYS A 260 -2.30 -22.71 14.88
C LYS A 260 -2.75 -23.53 13.66
N ALA A 261 -3.17 -24.76 13.92
CA ALA A 261 -3.76 -25.66 12.93
C ALA A 261 -5.01 -25.07 12.25
N LEU A 262 -5.46 -25.72 11.18
CA LEU A 262 -6.56 -25.23 10.36
C LEU A 262 -7.92 -25.47 11.01
N ASP A 263 -8.70 -24.41 11.16
CA ASP A 263 -10.13 -24.44 11.52
C ASP A 263 -10.79 -23.19 10.91
N MET A 264 -11.48 -23.35 9.78
CA MET A 264 -12.06 -22.24 9.03
C MET A 264 -13.10 -21.43 9.81
N ASN A 265 -13.95 -22.10 10.60
CA ASN A 265 -15.04 -21.44 11.31
C ASN A 265 -14.46 -20.51 12.38
N THR A 266 -13.56 -21.03 13.21
CA THR A 266 -12.91 -20.24 14.26
C THR A 266 -11.94 -19.22 13.68
N ALA A 267 -11.16 -19.58 12.66
CA ALA A 267 -10.10 -18.74 12.11
C ALA A 267 -10.65 -17.42 11.55
N GLU A 268 -11.64 -17.49 10.65
CA GLU A 268 -12.05 -16.30 9.91
C GLU A 268 -12.63 -15.22 10.84
N ASP A 269 -13.48 -15.62 11.78
CA ASP A 269 -14.06 -14.74 12.78
C ASP A 269 -12.97 -14.18 13.71
N ALA A 270 -12.04 -15.03 14.16
CA ALA A 270 -10.93 -14.61 15.01
C ALA A 270 -10.04 -13.56 14.33
N ILE A 271 -9.65 -13.76 13.06
CA ILE A 271 -8.78 -12.82 12.34
C ILE A 271 -9.45 -11.45 12.18
N VAL A 272 -10.72 -11.41 11.79
CA VAL A 272 -11.46 -10.15 11.69
C VAL A 272 -11.55 -9.48 13.06
N ARG A 273 -11.93 -10.21 14.12
CA ARG A 273 -12.05 -9.67 15.47
C ARG A 273 -10.71 -9.14 16.02
N LEU A 274 -9.62 -9.86 15.80
CA LEU A 274 -8.30 -9.56 16.35
C LEU A 274 -7.50 -8.52 15.55
N THR A 275 -7.93 -8.18 14.33
CA THR A 275 -7.37 -7.05 13.57
C THR A 275 -7.50 -5.76 14.38
N ARG A 276 -6.36 -5.12 14.69
CA ARG A 276 -6.29 -3.95 15.60
C ARG A 276 -4.99 -3.17 15.40
N GLU A 277 -4.94 -1.97 15.99
CA GLU A 277 -3.67 -1.32 16.32
C GLU A 277 -3.01 -2.09 17.47
N VAL A 278 -1.95 -2.83 17.16
CA VAL A 278 -1.29 -3.76 18.09
C VAL A 278 -0.37 -3.00 19.06
N VAL A 279 0.35 -2.02 18.54
CA VAL A 279 1.14 -1.05 19.29
C VAL A 279 0.86 0.33 18.72
N PRO A 280 1.09 1.43 19.47
CA PRO A 280 0.88 2.77 18.94
C PRO A 280 1.59 2.97 17.60
N GLY A 281 0.84 3.34 16.57
CA GLY A 281 1.34 3.58 15.23
C GLY A 281 1.39 2.38 14.29
N MET A 282 1.00 1.17 14.74
CA MET A 282 1.03 -0.03 13.89
C MET A 282 -0.22 -0.90 14.04
N ILE A 283 -0.96 -1.03 12.95
CA ILE A 283 -2.09 -1.95 12.77
C ILE A 283 -1.59 -3.23 12.13
N VAL A 284 -2.12 -4.37 12.56
CA VAL A 284 -1.86 -5.68 11.93
C VAL A 284 -3.17 -6.24 11.38
N THR A 285 -3.12 -6.77 10.16
CA THR A 285 -4.27 -7.28 9.41
C THR A 285 -3.94 -8.54 8.63
N GLY A 286 -4.98 -9.26 8.20
CA GLY A 286 -4.87 -10.52 7.48
C GLY A 286 -4.23 -11.63 8.32
N MET A 287 -3.59 -12.59 7.65
CA MET A 287 -3.01 -13.74 8.35
C MET A 287 -1.84 -13.42 9.27
N GLU A 288 -1.22 -12.24 9.18
CA GLU A 288 -0.18 -11.83 10.13
C GLU A 288 -0.76 -11.69 11.56
N VAL A 289 -2.07 -11.43 11.69
CA VAL A 289 -2.81 -11.48 12.96
C VAL A 289 -2.74 -12.88 13.59
N ALA A 290 -2.80 -13.93 12.78
CA ALA A 290 -2.76 -15.30 13.28
C ALA A 290 -1.44 -15.63 14.00
N GLU A 291 -0.35 -15.03 13.54
CA GLU A 291 0.99 -15.25 14.07
C GLU A 291 1.18 -14.62 15.46
N ILE A 292 0.70 -13.38 15.63
CA ILE A 292 0.80 -12.66 16.91
C ILE A 292 -0.20 -13.17 17.95
N ASP A 293 -1.40 -13.58 17.56
CA ASP A 293 -2.44 -13.98 18.50
C ASP A 293 -2.59 -15.50 18.65
N GLY A 294 -1.88 -16.29 17.85
CA GLY A 294 -1.96 -17.75 17.89
C GLY A 294 -3.34 -18.26 17.48
N ALA A 295 -3.93 -17.63 16.47
CA ALA A 295 -5.23 -18.01 15.93
C ALA A 295 -5.09 -19.21 14.96
N PRO A 296 -6.15 -20.02 14.78
CA PRO A 296 -6.21 -21.02 13.72
C PRO A 296 -6.08 -20.37 12.34
N ARG A 297 -5.59 -21.13 11.35
CA ARG A 297 -5.58 -20.72 9.94
C ARG A 297 -6.86 -21.16 9.22
N MET A 298 -7.26 -20.46 8.16
CA MET A 298 -8.44 -20.84 7.35
C MET A 298 -8.11 -21.63 6.07
N GLY A 299 -6.86 -21.58 5.57
CA GLY A 299 -6.52 -22.25 4.32
C GLY A 299 -7.19 -21.58 3.10
N PRO A 300 -7.79 -22.31 2.15
CA PRO A 300 -8.20 -21.79 0.85
C PRO A 300 -9.56 -21.07 0.84
N THR A 301 -9.81 -20.18 1.80
CA THR A 301 -10.96 -19.24 1.79
C THR A 301 -10.50 -17.84 2.18
N PHE A 302 -11.16 -16.81 1.63
CA PHE A 302 -10.60 -15.46 1.55
C PHE A 302 -11.47 -14.36 2.19
N GLY A 303 -12.64 -14.71 2.76
CA GLY A 303 -13.56 -13.74 3.33
C GLY A 303 -12.92 -12.94 4.46
N ALA A 304 -12.24 -13.62 5.39
CA ALA A 304 -11.52 -12.96 6.48
C ALA A 304 -10.46 -11.98 6.00
N MET A 305 -9.74 -12.27 4.91
CA MET A 305 -8.70 -11.36 4.42
C MET A 305 -9.30 -10.05 3.92
N MET A 306 -10.42 -10.13 3.19
CA MET A 306 -11.14 -8.95 2.70
C MET A 306 -11.63 -8.09 3.86
N ILE A 307 -12.35 -8.70 4.80
CA ILE A 307 -13.00 -7.97 5.90
C ILE A 307 -11.99 -7.50 6.95
N SER A 308 -10.95 -8.29 7.23
CA SER A 308 -9.82 -7.86 8.06
C SER A 308 -9.12 -6.64 7.43
N GLY A 309 -8.95 -6.63 6.11
CA GLY A 309 -8.42 -5.48 5.39
C GLY A 309 -9.31 -4.24 5.53
N GLN A 310 -10.62 -4.36 5.30
CA GLN A 310 -11.56 -3.24 5.48
C GLN A 310 -11.54 -2.69 6.89
N LYS A 311 -11.58 -3.57 7.90
CA LYS A 311 -11.48 -3.17 9.31
C LYS A 311 -10.17 -2.43 9.61
N ALA A 312 -9.04 -2.91 9.08
CA ALA A 312 -7.76 -2.24 9.21
C ALA A 312 -7.75 -0.85 8.56
N GLY A 313 -8.43 -0.70 7.42
CA GLY A 313 -8.60 0.59 6.77
C GLY A 313 -9.38 1.59 7.64
N HIS A 314 -10.47 1.16 8.27
CA HIS A 314 -11.20 2.02 9.20
C HIS A 314 -10.44 2.31 10.49
N LEU A 315 -9.63 1.38 11.00
CA LEU A 315 -8.72 1.63 12.12
C LEU A 315 -7.68 2.70 11.76
N ALA A 316 -7.13 2.65 10.54
CA ALA A 316 -6.18 3.65 10.07
C ALA A 316 -6.84 5.03 9.93
N LEU A 317 -8.04 5.10 9.36
CA LEU A 317 -8.81 6.35 9.29
C LEU A 317 -9.11 6.91 10.68
N LYS A 318 -9.50 6.06 11.64
CA LYS A 318 -9.69 6.45 13.04
C LYS A 318 -8.41 7.02 13.65
N ALA A 319 -7.27 6.35 13.48
CA ALA A 319 -5.98 6.80 13.99
C ALA A 319 -5.54 8.16 13.39
N LEU A 320 -5.97 8.47 12.16
CA LEU A 320 -5.76 9.75 11.49
C LEU A 320 -6.81 10.83 11.85
N GLY A 321 -7.78 10.52 12.72
CA GLY A 321 -8.88 11.43 13.06
C GLY A 321 -9.85 11.69 11.91
N GLN A 322 -9.93 10.76 10.94
CA GLN A 322 -10.82 10.84 9.78
C GLN A 322 -12.16 10.13 10.06
N PRO A 323 -13.24 10.49 9.33
CA PRO A 323 -14.50 9.76 9.36
C PRO A 323 -14.29 8.26 9.09
N ASN A 324 -14.84 7.42 9.95
CA ASN A 324 -14.59 5.97 9.93
C ASN A 324 -15.81 5.19 10.46
N ALA A 325 -15.93 3.93 10.03
CA ALA A 325 -17.10 3.11 10.36
C ALA A 325 -17.13 2.66 11.83
N LEU A 326 -15.96 2.58 12.49
CA LEU A 326 -15.84 2.10 13.87
C LEU A 326 -16.38 3.09 14.90
N ASP A 327 -16.29 4.39 14.59
CA ASP A 327 -16.89 5.46 15.39
C ASP A 327 -18.31 5.84 14.89
N GLY A 328 -18.84 5.15 13.88
CA GLY A 328 -20.13 5.47 13.25
C GLY A 328 -20.15 6.82 12.52
N THR A 329 -18.98 7.39 12.22
CA THR A 329 -18.84 8.72 11.59
C THR A 329 -18.70 8.66 10.07
N TYR A 330 -18.56 7.47 9.50
CA TYR A 330 -18.47 7.28 8.06
C TYR A 330 -19.82 7.50 7.37
N VAL A 331 -19.84 8.37 6.35
CA VAL A 331 -21.06 8.77 5.63
C VAL A 331 -21.15 8.12 4.23
N GLY A 332 -20.36 7.06 3.97
CA GLY A 332 -20.47 6.30 2.72
C GLY A 332 -21.52 5.19 2.81
N ASP A 333 -21.95 4.69 1.64
CA ASP A 333 -22.93 3.60 1.48
C ASP A 333 -22.40 2.27 2.05
N LEU A 334 -22.42 2.12 3.37
CA LEU A 334 -22.30 0.81 4.01
C LEU A 334 -23.71 0.24 4.19
N SER A 335 -23.88 -1.02 3.75
CA SER A 335 -25.00 -1.84 4.19
C SER A 335 -25.01 -1.88 5.73
N PRO A 336 -26.13 -1.54 6.40
CA PRO A 336 -26.25 -1.54 7.86
C PRO A 336 -25.84 -2.86 8.54
N GLU A 337 -25.89 -3.98 7.82
CA GLU A 337 -25.59 -5.31 8.35
C GLU A 337 -24.11 -5.51 8.73
N LEU A 338 -23.17 -4.80 8.07
CA LEU A 338 -21.73 -4.93 8.40
C LEU A 338 -21.38 -4.25 9.74
N VAL A 339 -22.15 -3.23 10.14
CA VAL A 339 -21.94 -2.49 11.39
C VAL A 339 -22.50 -3.28 12.58
N LEU A 340 -23.63 -3.96 12.40
CA LEU A 340 -24.29 -4.77 13.44
C LEU A 340 -23.48 -6.00 13.86
N ALA A 341 -22.81 -6.68 12.93
CA ALA A 341 -21.95 -7.83 13.26
C ALA A 341 -20.76 -7.47 14.17
N VAL A 342 -20.36 -6.19 14.23
CA VAL A 342 -19.31 -5.69 15.12
C VAL A 342 -19.89 -5.30 16.48
N ALA A 343 -21.10 -4.72 16.51
CA ALA A 343 -21.76 -4.25 17.74
C ALA A 343 -22.31 -5.39 18.61
N ASP A 344 -22.90 -6.44 18.01
CA ASP A 344 -23.56 -7.52 18.76
C ASP A 344 -22.58 -8.48 19.46
N SER A 345 -21.28 -8.33 19.26
CA SER A 345 -20.24 -9.10 19.97
C SER A 345 -19.71 -8.43 21.24
N ALA A 346 -20.22 -7.25 21.59
CA ALA A 346 -19.86 -6.51 22.79
C ALA A 346 -20.73 -6.85 24.02
N GLU A 347 -21.78 -7.66 23.88
CA GLU A 347 -22.56 -8.15 25.01
C GLU A 347 -21.99 -9.47 25.55
N THR A 348 -21.22 -9.33 26.62
CA THR A 348 -21.08 -10.26 27.77
C THR A 348 -20.92 -11.75 27.49
N VAL A 349 -19.72 -12.28 27.77
CA VAL A 349 -19.59 -13.64 28.31
C VAL A 349 -18.89 -13.54 29.66
N ASP A 350 -19.71 -13.54 30.71
CA ASP A 350 -19.28 -13.90 32.07
C ASP A 350 -19.23 -15.44 32.17
N ALA A 351 -18.21 -15.92 32.88
CA ALA A 351 -17.87 -17.30 33.25
C ALA A 351 -17.25 -18.21 32.17
#